data_AF-A0A830FTW6-F1
#
_entry.id   AF-A0A830FTW6-F1
#
_cell.length_a   1.000
_cell.length_b   1.000
_cell.length_c   1.000
_cell.angle_alpha   90.00
_cell.angle_beta   90.00
_cell.angle_gamma   90.00
#
_symmetry.space_group_name_H-M   'P 1'
#
loop_
_entity.id
_entity.type
_entity.pdbx_description
1 polymer ?
#
loop_
_entity_poly.entity_id
_entity_poly.type
_entity_poly.pdbx_seq_one_letter_code
_entity_poly.pdbx_strand_id
1 'polypeptide(L)'
;MTQRRTFLKTVGLATGTALVGYGASESNAIGDASAQASSGDAPLTGVERAVPYQRNVEEVKGHLEASAYLLSENDDAGDAADGATAAFHAKHAGDYYAAIMPRLRDADPQLAMELRATLADMLEHCRSMDAGAYDDYVHDDVFSLLDRASAAVVSGDLRGTTSFTGRVMNALARRLNEEYGRGVVTEGGALASAGEYWDAWGFAVRIQTLYDGNESAFVDATGDAVGAIRSQIEDEVSNVTVRETTLRIRASAEGALGFPSASVEGREDALTYARNVEEVKGHLLSASKLKQLGDSSGMAFHARHAPDYAMTVLPPLYASDAGLADDVLAHMTSAVERGHSLDADAYTDSLTGETFDLLDDAMASAVSDEFRGTTSFSAALILALAGRIEEEYSAAVPEGETVDLYGEYWDARGFLRRVETHYAAIESDLDAETRDAAGSALDTLRTNLDTVSTADELSSTVSDLEAALSPVAGGN
;
A
#
# COMPACT_ATOMS: atom_id res chain seq x y z
N MET A 1 -36.05 -3.96 0.87
CA MET A 1 -36.65 -2.62 0.75
C MET A 1 -35.66 -1.62 1.33
N THR A 2 -34.67 -1.28 0.52
CA THR A 2 -33.56 -0.38 0.88
C THR A 2 -34.05 1.04 0.66
N GLN A 3 -33.95 1.90 1.67
CA GLN A 3 -34.36 3.30 1.56
C GLN A 3 -33.47 4.01 0.54
N ARG A 4 -34.02 4.35 -0.64
CA ARG A 4 -33.41 5.29 -1.59
C ARG A 4 -33.24 6.64 -0.89
N ARG A 5 -32.01 7.03 -0.56
CA ARG A 5 -31.67 8.39 -0.14
C ARG A 5 -31.49 9.23 -1.40
N THR A 6 -32.32 10.25 -1.57
CA THR A 6 -32.18 11.25 -2.62
C THR A 6 -30.94 12.09 -2.33
N PHE A 7 -29.89 11.93 -3.13
CA PHE A 7 -28.68 12.75 -3.06
C PHE A 7 -28.99 14.18 -3.53
N LEU A 8 -29.07 15.13 -2.59
CA LEU A 8 -29.03 16.56 -2.93
C LEU A 8 -27.55 16.98 -3.05
N LYS A 9 -26.99 16.81 -4.26
CA LYS A 9 -25.65 17.30 -4.61
C LYS A 9 -25.69 18.84 -4.63
N THR A 10 -25.01 19.49 -3.68
CA THR A 10 -24.67 20.91 -3.83
C THR A 10 -23.35 20.98 -4.60
N VAL A 11 -23.43 20.91 -5.94
CA VAL A 11 -22.26 21.11 -6.79
C VAL A 11 -21.89 22.60 -6.75
N GLY A 12 -20.83 22.92 -6.01
CA GLY A 12 -20.15 24.20 -6.17
C GLY A 12 -19.51 24.23 -7.55
N LEU A 13 -20.14 24.92 -8.51
CA LEU A 13 -19.55 25.20 -9.82
C LEU A 13 -18.25 26.00 -9.63
N ALA A 14 -17.11 25.32 -9.60
CA ALA A 14 -15.82 25.93 -9.84
C ALA A 14 -15.61 25.97 -11.36
N THR A 15 -15.66 27.16 -11.93
CA THR A 15 -15.38 27.43 -13.35
C THR A 15 -14.01 26.89 -13.75
N GLY A 16 -14.01 26.04 -14.78
CA GLY A 16 -12.85 25.32 -15.28
C GLY A 16 -11.68 26.21 -15.67
N THR A 17 -10.53 25.91 -15.07
CA THR A 17 -9.23 26.23 -15.66
C THR A 17 -8.80 24.99 -16.42
N ALA A 18 -8.50 25.13 -17.71
CA ALA A 18 -8.01 24.03 -18.55
C ALA A 18 -6.69 23.49 -17.98
N LEU A 19 -6.77 22.36 -17.27
CA LEU A 19 -5.61 21.55 -16.91
C LEU A 19 -5.24 20.71 -18.14
N VAL A 20 -4.13 21.10 -18.76
CA VAL A 20 -3.47 20.34 -19.81
C VAL A 20 -2.98 19.04 -19.20
N GLY A 21 -3.45 17.92 -19.75
CA GLY A 21 -3.11 16.57 -19.31
C GLY A 21 -1.60 16.31 -19.31
N TYR A 22 -1.08 16.04 -18.12
CA TYR A 22 0.16 15.30 -17.88
C TYR A 22 -0.26 14.06 -17.09
N GLY A 23 -0.62 13.01 -17.81
CA GLY A 23 -1.15 11.76 -17.27
C GLY A 23 -0.62 10.59 -18.08
N ALA A 24 0.69 10.36 -17.99
CA ALA A 24 1.34 9.10 -18.29
C ALA A 24 2.79 9.19 -17.78
N SER A 25 3.23 8.14 -17.10
CA SER A 25 4.59 7.91 -16.56
C SER A 25 5.00 8.74 -15.35
N GLU A 26 4.73 8.20 -14.16
CA GLU A 26 5.73 8.11 -13.08
C GLU A 26 5.35 6.94 -12.17
N SER A 27 5.64 5.74 -12.68
CA SER A 27 5.66 4.49 -11.91
C SER A 27 7.12 4.08 -11.71
N ASN A 28 7.79 4.69 -10.73
CA ASN A 28 9.04 4.20 -10.16
C ASN A 28 8.68 3.69 -8.74
N ALA A 29 9.05 2.51 -8.25
CA ALA A 29 9.96 1.51 -8.74
C ALA A 29 9.55 0.12 -8.21
N ILE A 30 9.31 -0.82 -9.12
CA ILE A 30 9.83 -2.18 -8.98
C ILE A 30 10.59 -2.42 -10.27
N GLY A 31 11.92 -2.38 -10.18
CA GLY A 31 12.88 -2.98 -11.11
C GLY A 31 12.69 -2.67 -12.59
N ASP A 32 13.51 -1.75 -13.08
CA ASP A 32 13.86 -1.60 -14.49
C ASP A 32 14.39 -2.93 -15.06
N ALA A 33 13.50 -3.72 -15.63
CA ALA A 33 13.82 -4.70 -16.65
C ALA A 33 13.17 -4.20 -17.93
N SER A 34 13.99 -3.56 -18.77
CA SER A 34 13.79 -3.51 -20.21
C SER A 34 13.53 -4.93 -20.74
N ALA A 35 12.26 -5.32 -20.69
CA ALA A 35 11.82 -6.63 -21.13
C ALA A 35 12.01 -6.67 -22.64
N GLN A 36 13.03 -7.40 -23.06
CA GLN A 36 13.11 -7.98 -24.40
C GLN A 36 11.70 -8.44 -24.78
N ALA A 37 11.18 -7.86 -25.86
CA ALA A 37 10.03 -8.35 -26.55
C ALA A 37 10.31 -9.79 -26.99
N SER A 38 9.97 -10.77 -26.14
CA SER A 38 9.85 -12.15 -26.56
C SER A 38 8.65 -12.19 -27.50
N SER A 39 8.94 -12.11 -28.79
CA SER A 39 8.01 -12.27 -29.90
C SER A 39 7.46 -13.69 -29.95
N GLY A 40 6.56 -14.04 -29.04
CA GLY A 40 6.01 -15.39 -28.95
C GLY A 40 4.50 -15.38 -28.86
N ASP A 41 3.86 -16.07 -29.80
CA ASP A 41 2.43 -16.44 -29.86
C ASP A 41 1.94 -17.27 -28.64
N ALA A 42 2.69 -17.29 -27.53
CA ALA A 42 2.42 -18.11 -26.36
C ALA A 42 1.78 -17.26 -25.24
N PRO A 43 0.75 -17.79 -24.55
CA PRO A 43 0.18 -17.14 -23.37
C PRO A 43 1.23 -16.82 -22.31
N LEU A 44 0.98 -15.77 -21.53
CA LEU A 44 1.77 -15.41 -20.37
C LEU A 44 1.67 -16.52 -19.32
N THR A 45 2.81 -17.14 -19.07
CA THR A 45 3.01 -18.17 -18.03
C THR A 45 3.69 -17.62 -16.78
N GLY A 46 4.15 -16.36 -16.82
CA GLY A 46 4.79 -15.69 -15.68
C GLY A 46 3.85 -14.70 -14.99
N VAL A 47 3.71 -14.83 -13.68
CA VAL A 47 2.84 -14.00 -12.82
C VAL A 47 3.13 -12.51 -12.97
N GLU A 48 4.40 -12.11 -13.04
CA GLU A 48 4.84 -10.70 -13.14
C GLU A 48 4.26 -9.95 -14.34
N ARG A 49 4.04 -10.64 -15.46
CA ARG A 49 3.46 -10.05 -16.67
C ARG A 49 1.95 -10.27 -16.76
N ALA A 50 1.47 -11.40 -16.23
CA ALA A 50 0.06 -11.76 -16.29
C ALA A 50 -0.81 -10.92 -15.33
N VAL A 51 -0.32 -10.60 -14.12
CA VAL A 51 -1.08 -9.82 -13.14
C VAL A 51 -1.35 -8.39 -13.63
N PRO A 52 -0.37 -7.61 -14.13
CA PRO A 52 -0.65 -6.28 -14.67
C PRO A 52 -1.63 -6.31 -15.84
N TYR A 53 -1.51 -7.31 -16.73
CA TYR A 53 -2.45 -7.47 -17.85
C TYR A 53 -3.88 -7.71 -17.36
N GLN A 54 -4.09 -8.72 -16.50
CA GLN A 54 -5.42 -9.04 -15.98
C GLN A 54 -5.99 -7.89 -15.17
N ARG A 55 -5.17 -7.22 -14.37
CA ARG A 55 -5.58 -6.03 -13.62
C ARG A 55 -6.06 -4.91 -14.54
N ASN A 56 -5.39 -4.65 -15.67
CA ASN A 56 -5.87 -3.66 -16.64
C ASN A 56 -7.19 -4.07 -17.29
N VAL A 57 -7.40 -5.36 -17.56
CA VAL A 57 -8.69 -5.87 -18.03
C VAL A 57 -9.78 -5.60 -17.00
N GLU A 58 -9.53 -5.87 -15.72
CA GLU A 58 -10.48 -5.57 -14.65
C GLU A 58 -10.67 -4.07 -14.42
N GLU A 59 -9.65 -3.22 -14.58
CA GLU A 59 -9.81 -1.76 -14.56
C GLU A 59 -10.80 -1.31 -15.65
N VAL A 60 -10.67 -1.80 -16.89
CA VAL A 60 -11.64 -1.51 -17.97
C VAL A 60 -13.06 -1.94 -17.59
N LYS A 61 -13.22 -3.13 -17.01
CA LYS A 61 -14.53 -3.57 -16.53
C LYS A 61 -15.06 -2.62 -15.46
N GLY A 62 -14.23 -2.21 -14.49
CA GLY A 62 -14.61 -1.26 -13.45
C GLY A 62 -15.09 0.09 -13.99
N HIS A 63 -14.41 0.65 -14.99
CA HIS A 63 -14.88 1.87 -15.68
C HIS A 63 -16.27 1.68 -16.29
N LEU A 64 -16.50 0.54 -16.94
CA LEU A 64 -17.76 0.26 -17.60
C LEU A 64 -18.90 -0.04 -16.61
N GLU A 65 -18.60 -0.68 -15.47
CA GLU A 65 -19.54 -0.82 -14.34
C GLU A 65 -20.00 0.56 -13.86
N ALA A 66 -19.04 1.47 -13.60
CA ALA A 66 -19.35 2.83 -13.17
C ALA A 66 -20.19 3.57 -14.22
N SER A 67 -19.85 3.41 -15.50
CA SER A 67 -20.60 4.02 -16.62
C SER A 67 -22.05 3.54 -16.68
N ALA A 68 -22.27 2.21 -16.67
CA ALA A 68 -23.60 1.63 -16.74
C ALA A 68 -24.46 1.99 -15.52
N TYR A 69 -23.87 1.92 -14.32
CA TYR A 69 -24.52 2.31 -13.09
C TYR A 69 -24.98 3.79 -13.12
N LEU A 70 -24.07 4.71 -13.47
CA LEU A 70 -24.37 6.14 -13.55
C LEU A 70 -25.44 6.48 -14.60
N LEU A 71 -25.43 5.76 -15.73
CA LEU A 71 -26.46 5.95 -16.75
C LEU A 71 -27.84 5.50 -16.23
N SER A 72 -27.90 4.40 -15.48
CA SER A 72 -29.14 3.91 -14.87
C SER A 72 -29.70 4.86 -13.80
N GLU A 73 -28.85 5.46 -12.98
CA GLU A 73 -29.26 6.45 -11.98
C GLU A 73 -29.74 7.76 -12.65
N ASN A 74 -29.15 8.14 -13.79
CA ASN A 74 -29.60 9.29 -14.57
C ASN A 74 -31.01 9.07 -15.18
N ASP A 75 -31.32 7.87 -15.69
CA ASP A 75 -32.66 7.58 -16.22
C ASP A 75 -33.75 7.66 -15.13
N ASP A 76 -33.39 7.33 -13.89
CA ASP A 76 -34.28 7.42 -12.72
C ASP A 76 -34.42 8.84 -12.15
N ALA A 77 -33.38 9.68 -12.25
CA ALA A 77 -33.31 11.02 -11.64
C ALA A 77 -33.42 12.20 -12.62
N GLY A 78 -33.17 11.99 -13.91
CA GLY A 78 -33.14 13.01 -14.96
C GLY A 78 -31.98 14.01 -14.86
N ASP A 79 -30.85 13.64 -14.25
CA ASP A 79 -29.70 14.53 -14.02
C ASP A 79 -28.62 14.44 -15.13
N ALA A 80 -28.58 15.47 -15.98
CA ALA A 80 -27.61 15.60 -17.05
C ALA A 80 -26.13 15.54 -16.59
N ALA A 81 -25.83 15.81 -15.31
CA ALA A 81 -24.48 15.66 -14.78
C ALA A 81 -24.03 14.20 -14.70
N ASP A 82 -24.94 13.28 -14.34
CA ASP A 82 -24.63 11.86 -14.21
C ASP A 82 -24.45 11.20 -15.59
N GLY A 83 -25.20 11.64 -16.60
CA GLY A 83 -24.97 11.22 -18.00
C GLY A 83 -23.61 11.69 -18.56
N ALA A 84 -23.12 12.86 -18.16
CA ALA A 84 -21.79 13.33 -18.56
C ALA A 84 -20.66 12.52 -17.89
N THR A 85 -20.84 12.16 -16.62
CA THR A 85 -19.91 11.29 -15.88
C THR A 85 -19.94 9.87 -16.43
N ALA A 86 -21.12 9.31 -16.73
CA ALA A 86 -21.23 7.99 -17.38
C ALA A 86 -20.45 7.94 -18.70
N ALA A 87 -20.60 8.98 -19.54
CA ALA A 87 -19.88 9.11 -20.80
C ALA A 87 -18.36 9.26 -20.61
N PHE A 88 -17.91 9.88 -19.51
CA PHE A 88 -16.49 9.98 -19.16
C PHE A 88 -15.88 8.59 -18.94
N HIS A 89 -16.51 7.73 -18.15
CA HIS A 89 -16.02 6.37 -17.90
C HIS A 89 -16.15 5.44 -19.11
N ALA A 90 -17.23 5.58 -19.91
CA ALA A 90 -17.36 4.86 -21.18
C ALA A 90 -16.17 5.15 -22.12
N LYS A 91 -15.66 6.39 -22.10
CA LYS A 91 -14.48 6.79 -22.86
C LYS A 91 -13.19 6.21 -22.27
N HIS A 92 -13.04 6.18 -20.95
CA HIS A 92 -11.86 5.63 -20.27
C HIS A 92 -11.59 4.16 -20.61
N ALA A 93 -12.62 3.37 -20.89
CA ALA A 93 -12.44 2.01 -21.41
C ALA A 93 -11.54 1.95 -22.66
N GLY A 94 -11.57 2.99 -23.50
CA GLY A 94 -10.69 3.14 -24.66
C GLY A 94 -9.26 3.56 -24.32
N ASP A 95 -9.01 4.20 -23.17
CA ASP A 95 -7.67 4.68 -22.78
C ASP A 95 -6.74 3.52 -22.37
N TYR A 96 -7.29 2.41 -21.88
CA TYR A 96 -6.56 1.17 -21.57
C TYR A 96 -6.15 0.36 -22.81
N TYR A 97 -6.52 0.83 -24.01
CA TYR A 97 -6.11 0.23 -25.28
C TYR A 97 -4.59 0.00 -25.33
N ALA A 98 -3.80 0.98 -24.89
CA ALA A 98 -2.34 0.89 -24.93
C ALA A 98 -1.78 -0.22 -24.03
N ALA A 99 -2.53 -0.60 -22.99
CA ALA A 99 -2.08 -1.57 -21.98
C ALA A 99 -2.52 -3.02 -22.31
N ILE A 100 -3.68 -3.21 -22.93
CA ILE A 100 -4.25 -4.54 -23.26
C ILE A 100 -3.84 -4.98 -24.68
N MET A 101 -3.89 -4.06 -25.64
CA MET A 101 -3.91 -4.45 -27.05
C MET A 101 -2.60 -4.95 -27.63
N PRO A 102 -1.41 -4.48 -27.21
CA PRO A 102 -0.16 -5.04 -27.73
C PRO A 102 -0.09 -6.56 -27.55
N ARG A 103 -0.39 -7.05 -26.33
CA ARG A 103 -0.35 -8.48 -26.02
C ARG A 103 -1.49 -9.25 -26.68
N LEU A 104 -2.70 -8.70 -26.67
CA LEU A 104 -3.84 -9.35 -27.30
C LEU A 104 -3.66 -9.48 -28.80
N ARG A 105 -3.15 -8.44 -29.48
CA ARG A 105 -2.89 -8.47 -30.91
C ARG A 105 -1.87 -9.53 -31.29
N ASP A 106 -0.87 -9.75 -30.46
CA ASP A 106 0.14 -10.78 -30.71
C ASP A 106 -0.45 -12.19 -30.47
N ALA A 107 -1.31 -12.37 -29.46
CA ALA A 107 -1.92 -13.67 -29.13
C ALA A 107 -3.12 -14.05 -30.03
N ASP A 108 -4.01 -13.10 -30.31
CA ASP A 108 -5.21 -13.26 -31.15
C ASP A 108 -5.52 -11.92 -31.88
N PRO A 109 -4.97 -11.73 -33.09
CA PRO A 109 -5.19 -10.50 -33.86
C PRO A 109 -6.66 -10.24 -34.19
N GLN A 110 -7.47 -11.29 -34.37
CA GLN A 110 -8.88 -11.13 -34.74
C GLN A 110 -9.68 -10.63 -33.54
N LEU A 111 -9.50 -11.25 -32.37
CA LEU A 111 -10.09 -10.79 -31.12
C LEU A 111 -9.62 -9.38 -30.75
N ALA A 112 -8.35 -9.04 -31.01
CA ALA A 112 -7.85 -7.68 -30.80
C ALA A 112 -8.57 -6.64 -31.68
N MET A 113 -8.87 -6.96 -32.94
CA MET A 113 -9.65 -6.04 -33.79
C MET A 113 -11.10 -5.93 -33.33
N GLU A 114 -11.71 -7.04 -32.93
CA GLU A 114 -13.08 -7.09 -32.41
C GLU A 114 -13.20 -6.23 -31.15
N LEU A 115 -12.35 -6.48 -30.14
CA LEU A 115 -12.33 -5.70 -28.90
C LEU A 115 -12.03 -4.23 -29.18
N ARG A 116 -11.16 -3.90 -30.13
CA ARG A 116 -10.88 -2.49 -30.49
C ARG A 116 -12.11 -1.78 -31.00
N ALA A 117 -12.84 -2.40 -31.93
CA ALA A 117 -14.02 -1.81 -32.53
C ALA A 117 -15.08 -1.58 -31.45
N THR A 118 -15.35 -2.61 -30.64
CA THR A 118 -16.28 -2.54 -29.51
C THR A 118 -15.92 -1.42 -28.53
N LEU A 119 -14.66 -1.33 -28.09
CA LEU A 119 -14.24 -0.29 -27.14
C LEU A 119 -14.30 1.14 -27.74
N ALA A 120 -14.12 1.28 -29.06
CA ALA A 120 -14.21 2.58 -29.73
C ALA A 120 -15.66 3.11 -29.80
N ASP A 121 -16.65 2.21 -29.81
CA ASP A 121 -18.06 2.56 -29.92
C ASP A 121 -18.73 2.78 -28.54
N MET A 122 -18.05 2.48 -27.43
CA MET A 122 -18.61 2.58 -26.06
C MET A 122 -19.20 3.95 -25.72
N LEU A 123 -18.52 5.03 -26.10
CA LEU A 123 -18.99 6.39 -25.84
C LEU A 123 -20.28 6.70 -26.61
N GLU A 124 -20.39 6.22 -27.83
CA GLU A 124 -21.59 6.43 -28.65
C GLU A 124 -22.74 5.59 -28.14
N HIS A 125 -22.49 4.33 -27.76
CA HIS A 125 -23.50 3.45 -27.17
C HIS A 125 -24.04 4.03 -25.85
N CYS A 126 -23.17 4.50 -24.95
CA CYS A 126 -23.56 5.16 -23.69
C CYS A 126 -24.48 6.38 -23.93
N ARG A 127 -24.31 7.10 -25.05
CA ARG A 127 -25.11 8.29 -25.37
C ARG A 127 -26.41 8.01 -26.11
N SER A 128 -26.52 6.84 -26.75
CA SER A 128 -27.59 6.57 -27.72
C SER A 128 -28.51 5.42 -27.31
N MET A 129 -28.03 4.50 -26.47
CA MET A 129 -28.83 3.44 -25.88
C MET A 129 -29.53 3.94 -24.62
N ASP A 130 -30.68 3.35 -24.28
CA ASP A 130 -31.24 3.48 -22.93
C ASP A 130 -30.39 2.72 -21.91
N ALA A 131 -30.51 3.05 -20.62
CA ALA A 131 -29.64 2.50 -19.59
C ALA A 131 -29.65 0.97 -19.52
N GLY A 132 -30.81 0.33 -19.67
CA GLY A 132 -30.93 -1.13 -19.64
C GLY A 132 -30.23 -1.80 -20.83
N ALA A 133 -30.47 -1.28 -22.04
CA ALA A 133 -29.79 -1.78 -23.23
C ALA A 133 -28.26 -1.56 -23.18
N TYR A 134 -27.80 -0.45 -22.60
CA TYR A 134 -26.38 -0.21 -22.41
C TYR A 134 -25.75 -1.14 -21.38
N ASP A 135 -26.46 -1.40 -20.26
CA ASP A 135 -26.03 -2.32 -19.22
C ASP A 135 -25.90 -3.76 -19.75
N ASP A 136 -26.91 -4.25 -20.47
CA ASP A 136 -26.88 -5.55 -21.15
C ASP A 136 -25.70 -5.63 -22.13
N TYR A 137 -25.48 -4.57 -22.93
CA TYR A 137 -24.36 -4.53 -23.86
C TYR A 137 -23.00 -4.60 -23.16
N VAL A 138 -22.81 -3.87 -22.06
CA VAL A 138 -21.57 -3.90 -21.25
C VAL A 138 -21.31 -5.30 -20.71
N HIS A 139 -22.31 -5.92 -20.07
CA HIS A 139 -22.13 -7.18 -19.36
C HIS A 139 -22.11 -8.41 -20.27
N ASP A 140 -22.97 -8.46 -21.28
CA ASP A 140 -23.10 -9.64 -22.14
C ASP A 140 -22.08 -9.64 -23.29
N ASP A 141 -21.86 -8.47 -23.91
CA ASP A 141 -20.99 -8.37 -25.08
C ASP A 141 -19.56 -7.95 -24.72
N VAL A 142 -19.40 -6.82 -24.02
CA VAL A 142 -18.07 -6.23 -23.77
C VAL A 142 -17.26 -7.06 -22.77
N PHE A 143 -17.86 -7.46 -21.64
CA PHE A 143 -17.16 -8.28 -20.64
C PHE A 143 -16.79 -9.66 -21.18
N SER A 144 -17.66 -10.26 -21.99
CA SER A 144 -17.37 -11.51 -22.71
C SER A 144 -16.12 -11.39 -23.60
N LEU A 145 -15.96 -10.27 -24.31
CA LEU A 145 -14.76 -10.01 -25.11
C LEU A 145 -13.52 -9.81 -24.25
N LEU A 146 -13.65 -9.10 -23.12
CA LEU A 146 -12.56 -8.89 -22.16
C LEU A 146 -12.13 -10.22 -21.51
N ASP A 147 -13.06 -11.11 -21.17
CA ASP A 147 -12.77 -12.44 -20.63
C ASP A 147 -12.09 -13.35 -21.66
N ARG A 148 -12.51 -13.29 -22.93
CA ARG A 148 -11.83 -13.96 -24.03
C ARG A 148 -10.41 -13.41 -24.22
N ALA A 149 -10.21 -12.10 -24.09
CA ALA A 149 -8.89 -11.47 -24.19
C ALA A 149 -7.96 -11.95 -23.07
N SER A 150 -8.45 -11.98 -21.84
CA SER A 150 -7.77 -12.61 -20.70
C SER A 150 -7.43 -14.08 -20.96
N ALA A 151 -8.36 -14.87 -21.51
CA ALA A 151 -8.12 -16.27 -21.84
C ALA A 151 -7.05 -16.48 -22.92
N ALA A 152 -6.96 -15.58 -23.90
CA ALA A 152 -6.00 -15.64 -24.98
C ALA A 152 -4.58 -15.27 -24.52
N VAL A 153 -4.47 -14.27 -23.65
CA VAL A 153 -3.17 -13.71 -23.22
C VAL A 153 -2.64 -14.37 -21.95
N VAL A 154 -3.48 -14.78 -21.00
CA VAL A 154 -3.05 -15.36 -19.73
C VAL A 154 -3.29 -16.87 -19.76
N SER A 155 -2.25 -17.65 -19.43
CA SER A 155 -2.37 -19.11 -19.38
C SER A 155 -3.46 -19.58 -18.40
N GLY A 156 -4.19 -20.63 -18.78
CA GLY A 156 -5.22 -21.23 -17.94
C GLY A 156 -4.70 -21.73 -16.60
N ASP A 157 -3.48 -22.27 -16.58
CA ASP A 157 -2.82 -22.75 -15.36
C ASP A 157 -2.59 -21.64 -14.33
N LEU A 158 -2.33 -20.40 -14.77
CA LEU A 158 -2.25 -19.25 -13.86
C LEU A 158 -3.64 -18.75 -13.49
N ARG A 159 -4.48 -18.48 -14.50
CA ARG A 159 -5.79 -17.84 -14.32
C ARG A 159 -6.73 -18.66 -13.42
N GLY A 160 -6.58 -19.98 -13.42
CA GLY A 160 -7.37 -20.87 -12.56
C GLY A 160 -6.91 -20.94 -11.10
N THR A 161 -5.87 -20.21 -10.70
CA THR A 161 -5.36 -20.24 -9.31
C THR A 161 -5.91 -19.09 -8.48
N THR A 162 -6.27 -19.38 -7.24
CA THR A 162 -6.67 -18.38 -6.25
C THR A 162 -5.54 -17.40 -5.94
N SER A 163 -4.28 -17.85 -5.95
CA SER A 163 -3.10 -17.00 -5.80
C SER A 163 -3.02 -15.93 -6.90
N PHE A 164 -3.29 -16.29 -8.15
CA PHE A 164 -3.33 -15.31 -9.23
C PHE A 164 -4.46 -14.30 -9.04
N THR A 165 -5.67 -14.74 -8.69
CA THR A 165 -6.79 -13.86 -8.38
C THR A 165 -6.47 -12.90 -7.23
N GLY A 166 -5.90 -13.38 -6.12
CA GLY A 166 -5.50 -12.54 -4.99
C GLY A 166 -4.47 -11.48 -5.39
N ARG A 167 -3.52 -11.80 -6.27
CA ARG A 167 -2.56 -10.80 -6.80
C ARG A 167 -3.23 -9.73 -7.65
N VAL A 168 -4.24 -10.10 -8.45
CA VAL A 168 -5.03 -9.16 -9.24
C VAL A 168 -5.87 -8.26 -8.32
N MET A 169 -6.51 -8.84 -7.31
CA MET A 169 -7.24 -8.08 -6.28
C MET A 169 -6.32 -7.09 -5.56
N ASN A 170 -5.12 -7.50 -5.17
CA ASN A 170 -4.16 -6.60 -4.50
C ASN A 170 -3.72 -5.45 -5.40
N ALA A 171 -3.51 -5.71 -6.69
CA ALA A 171 -3.16 -4.69 -7.65
C ALA A 171 -4.34 -3.73 -7.89
N LEU A 172 -5.58 -4.21 -7.95
CA LEU A 172 -6.79 -3.37 -8.03
C LEU A 172 -7.01 -2.55 -6.75
N ALA A 173 -6.86 -3.14 -5.56
CA ALA A 173 -7.02 -2.43 -4.29
C ALA A 173 -6.03 -1.26 -4.15
N ARG A 174 -4.81 -1.41 -4.66
CA ARG A 174 -3.83 -0.31 -4.75
C ARG A 174 -4.35 0.81 -5.65
N ARG A 175 -4.85 0.48 -6.84
CA ARG A 175 -5.37 1.45 -7.81
C ARG A 175 -6.63 2.15 -7.30
N LEU A 176 -7.52 1.42 -6.65
CA LEU A 176 -8.69 1.96 -5.95
C LEU A 176 -8.28 3.05 -4.95
N ASN A 177 -7.29 2.76 -4.08
CA ASN A 177 -6.80 3.74 -3.12
C ASN A 177 -6.18 4.98 -3.79
N GLU A 178 -5.46 4.80 -4.91
CA GLU A 178 -4.90 5.90 -5.68
C GLU A 178 -5.99 6.80 -6.28
N GLU A 179 -7.01 6.22 -6.94
CA GLU A 179 -8.08 7.01 -7.55
C GLU A 179 -9.02 7.61 -6.51
N TYR A 180 -9.35 6.90 -5.42
CA TYR A 180 -10.16 7.47 -4.34
C TYR A 180 -9.46 8.66 -3.68
N GLY A 181 -8.15 8.57 -3.45
CA GLY A 181 -7.35 9.67 -2.90
C GLY A 181 -7.26 10.88 -3.83
N ARG A 182 -7.43 10.70 -5.15
CA ARG A 182 -7.58 11.79 -6.12
C ARG A 182 -9.02 12.28 -6.23
N GLY A 183 -9.98 11.41 -5.98
CA GLY A 183 -11.41 11.67 -6.03
C GLY A 183 -11.94 12.46 -4.83
N VAL A 184 -11.29 12.36 -3.67
CA VAL A 184 -11.72 12.99 -2.40
C VAL A 184 -10.58 13.84 -1.82
N VAL A 185 -10.80 15.16 -1.65
CA VAL A 185 -9.72 16.08 -1.17
C VAL A 185 -9.69 16.27 0.34
N THR A 186 -10.79 16.02 1.05
CA THR A 186 -10.92 16.51 2.43
C THR A 186 -11.15 15.40 3.45
N GLU A 187 -10.69 15.64 4.67
CA GLU A 187 -11.08 14.85 5.87
C GLU A 187 -12.60 14.84 6.09
N GLY A 188 -13.35 15.73 5.43
CA GLY A 188 -14.81 15.79 5.43
C GLY A 188 -15.53 15.15 4.23
N GLY A 189 -14.84 14.40 3.37
CA GLY A 189 -15.47 13.61 2.28
C GLY A 189 -15.79 14.36 0.99
N ALA A 190 -15.49 15.66 0.88
CA ALA A 190 -15.81 16.41 -0.34
C ALA A 190 -15.05 15.90 -1.59
N LEU A 191 -15.81 15.67 -2.67
CA LEU A 191 -15.28 15.20 -3.96
C LEU A 191 -14.41 16.27 -4.65
N ALA A 192 -13.16 15.91 -4.95
CA ALA A 192 -12.24 16.64 -5.83
C ALA A 192 -12.62 16.48 -7.30
N SER A 193 -12.92 15.24 -7.65
CA SER A 193 -13.02 14.74 -9.01
C SER A 193 -13.99 13.59 -8.99
N ALA A 194 -15.21 13.85 -9.50
CA ALA A 194 -16.22 12.83 -9.61
C ALA A 194 -15.73 11.64 -10.45
N GLY A 195 -14.93 11.88 -11.49
CA GLY A 195 -14.34 10.82 -12.31
C GLY A 195 -13.49 9.86 -11.47
N GLU A 196 -12.46 10.36 -10.79
CA GLU A 196 -11.56 9.50 -10.01
C GLU A 196 -12.29 8.75 -8.87
N TYR A 197 -13.30 9.38 -8.28
CA TYR A 197 -14.18 8.73 -7.28
C TYR A 197 -14.94 7.53 -7.89
N TRP A 198 -15.54 7.70 -9.06
CA TRP A 198 -16.30 6.64 -9.72
C TRP A 198 -15.40 5.54 -10.31
N ASP A 199 -14.16 5.87 -10.67
CA ASP A 199 -13.14 4.87 -11.00
C ASP A 199 -12.87 3.96 -9.80
N ALA A 200 -12.67 4.55 -8.61
CA ALA A 200 -12.50 3.79 -7.37
C ALA A 200 -13.72 2.93 -7.03
N TRP A 201 -14.94 3.46 -7.21
CA TRP A 201 -16.18 2.69 -7.03
C TRP A 201 -16.24 1.48 -7.96
N GLY A 202 -15.94 1.68 -9.25
CA GLY A 202 -15.89 0.60 -10.23
C GLY A 202 -14.88 -0.47 -9.86
N PHE A 203 -13.68 -0.08 -9.40
CA PHE A 203 -12.67 -1.03 -8.95
C PHE A 203 -13.10 -1.80 -7.69
N ALA A 204 -13.85 -1.18 -6.78
CA ALA A 204 -14.42 -1.86 -5.62
C ALA A 204 -15.40 -2.97 -6.04
N VAL A 205 -16.26 -2.71 -7.03
CA VAL A 205 -17.18 -3.71 -7.61
C VAL A 205 -16.41 -4.88 -8.21
N ARG A 206 -15.30 -4.61 -8.91
CA ARG A 206 -14.46 -5.68 -9.48
C ARG A 206 -13.73 -6.49 -8.42
N ILE A 207 -13.22 -5.85 -7.36
CA ILE A 207 -12.63 -6.55 -6.21
C ILE A 207 -13.66 -7.49 -5.57
N GLN A 208 -14.89 -7.02 -5.34
CA GLN A 208 -15.98 -7.85 -4.82
C GLN A 208 -16.27 -9.04 -5.74
N THR A 209 -16.37 -8.81 -7.06
CA THR A 209 -16.63 -9.89 -8.04
C THR A 209 -15.54 -10.97 -8.00
N LEU A 210 -14.27 -10.56 -7.92
CA LEU A 210 -13.13 -11.49 -7.83
C LEU A 210 -13.13 -12.26 -6.51
N TYR A 211 -13.48 -11.58 -5.41
CA TYR A 211 -13.63 -12.19 -4.10
C TYR A 211 -14.77 -13.22 -4.08
N ASP A 212 -15.97 -12.86 -4.52
CA ASP A 212 -17.16 -13.75 -4.50
C ASP A 212 -16.92 -15.04 -5.30
N GLY A 213 -16.19 -14.94 -6.42
CA GLY A 213 -15.79 -16.10 -7.21
C GLY A 213 -14.79 -17.03 -6.52
N ASN A 214 -14.18 -16.60 -5.41
CA ASN A 214 -13.07 -17.26 -4.73
C ASN A 214 -13.19 -17.20 -3.19
N GLU A 215 -14.37 -16.93 -2.64
CA GLU A 215 -14.61 -16.58 -1.23
C GLU A 215 -13.94 -17.57 -0.27
N SER A 216 -14.08 -18.87 -0.53
CA SER A 216 -13.53 -19.94 0.30
C SER A 216 -12.00 -19.98 0.41
N ALA A 217 -11.29 -19.21 -0.41
CA ALA A 217 -9.83 -19.15 -0.41
C ALA A 217 -9.27 -18.04 0.49
N PHE A 218 -10.14 -17.20 1.05
CA PHE A 218 -9.76 -16.05 1.86
C PHE A 218 -10.19 -16.23 3.32
N VAL A 219 -9.57 -15.45 4.21
CA VAL A 219 -9.99 -15.37 5.62
C VAL A 219 -11.14 -14.38 5.79
N ASP A 220 -11.88 -14.51 6.90
CA ASP A 220 -13.02 -13.64 7.23
C ASP A 220 -12.65 -12.15 7.17
N ALA A 221 -11.45 -11.78 7.67
CA ALA A 221 -10.96 -10.40 7.62
C ALA A 221 -10.87 -9.82 6.19
N THR A 222 -10.57 -10.66 5.18
CA THR A 222 -10.61 -10.23 3.78
C THR A 222 -12.04 -9.98 3.33
N GLY A 223 -12.98 -10.87 3.69
CA GLY A 223 -14.39 -10.75 3.35
C GLY A 223 -15.04 -9.51 3.97
N ASP A 224 -14.77 -9.25 5.24
CA ASP A 224 -15.26 -8.07 5.95
C ASP A 224 -14.75 -6.78 5.29
N ALA A 225 -13.47 -6.73 4.91
CA ALA A 225 -12.88 -5.57 4.26
C ALA A 225 -13.42 -5.35 2.84
N VAL A 226 -13.58 -6.42 2.05
CA VAL A 226 -14.18 -6.37 0.71
C VAL A 226 -15.66 -5.98 0.78
N GLY A 227 -16.42 -6.48 1.77
CA GLY A 227 -17.80 -6.07 1.98
C GLY A 227 -17.94 -4.62 2.43
N ALA A 228 -16.97 -4.10 3.19
CA ALA A 228 -16.99 -2.73 3.69
C ALA A 228 -16.58 -1.68 2.62
N ILE A 229 -15.57 -1.96 1.79
CA ILE A 229 -14.94 -0.93 0.93
C ILE A 229 -15.94 -0.21 0.02
N ARG A 230 -16.92 -0.94 -0.55
CA ARG A 230 -17.93 -0.34 -1.41
C ARG A 230 -18.81 0.64 -0.63
N SER A 231 -19.34 0.21 0.52
CA SER A 231 -20.17 1.08 1.36
C SER A 231 -19.40 2.32 1.85
N GLN A 232 -18.11 2.17 2.16
CA GLN A 232 -17.25 3.29 2.54
C GLN A 232 -17.09 4.32 1.42
N ILE A 233 -16.88 3.86 0.18
CA ILE A 233 -16.84 4.76 -0.99
C ILE A 233 -18.20 5.45 -1.15
N GLU A 234 -19.30 4.71 -1.12
CA GLU A 234 -20.66 5.25 -1.28
C GLU A 234 -21.07 6.23 -0.17
N ASP A 235 -20.54 6.03 1.06
CA ASP A 235 -20.71 6.93 2.20
C ASP A 235 -19.71 8.10 2.20
N GLU A 236 -18.86 8.22 1.18
CA GLU A 236 -17.85 9.28 1.00
C GLU A 236 -16.93 9.44 2.24
N VAL A 237 -16.56 8.33 2.87
CA VAL A 237 -15.69 8.37 4.06
C VAL A 237 -14.32 8.93 3.72
N SER A 238 -13.54 9.30 4.75
CA SER A 238 -12.20 9.84 4.54
C SER A 238 -11.30 8.89 3.73
N ASN A 239 -10.37 9.45 2.94
CA ASN A 239 -9.36 8.65 2.22
C ASN A 239 -8.49 7.81 3.18
N VAL A 240 -8.34 8.22 4.43
CA VAL A 240 -7.60 7.44 5.45
C VAL A 240 -8.32 6.11 5.72
N THR A 241 -9.64 6.13 5.85
CA THR A 241 -10.47 4.93 6.09
C THR A 241 -10.46 3.98 4.89
N VAL A 242 -10.53 4.52 3.67
CA VAL A 242 -10.41 3.72 2.43
C VAL A 242 -9.00 3.13 2.30
N ARG A 243 -7.95 3.90 2.61
CA ARG A 243 -6.57 3.42 2.64
C ARG A 243 -6.40 2.26 3.63
N GLU A 244 -6.91 2.39 4.84
CA GLU A 244 -6.89 1.32 5.84
C GLU A 244 -7.56 0.05 5.31
N THR A 245 -8.78 0.18 4.76
CA THR A 245 -9.54 -0.96 4.25
C THR A 245 -8.83 -1.62 3.07
N THR A 246 -8.24 -0.86 2.14
CA THR A 246 -7.45 -1.44 1.04
C THR A 246 -6.16 -2.09 1.51
N LEU A 247 -5.51 -1.58 2.55
CA LEU A 247 -4.37 -2.25 3.19
C LEU A 247 -4.79 -3.57 3.83
N ARG A 248 -5.94 -3.59 4.55
CA ARG A 248 -6.52 -4.82 5.11
C ARG A 248 -6.83 -5.86 4.04
N ILE A 249 -7.51 -5.48 2.95
CA ILE A 249 -7.79 -6.38 1.81
C ILE A 249 -6.48 -7.00 1.31
N ARG A 250 -5.46 -6.16 1.08
CA ARG A 250 -4.18 -6.61 0.53
C ARG A 250 -3.45 -7.55 1.47
N ALA A 251 -3.20 -7.11 2.71
CA ALA A 251 -2.40 -7.88 3.65
C ALA A 251 -3.08 -9.19 4.06
N SER A 252 -4.40 -9.18 4.28
CA SER A 252 -5.16 -10.39 4.62
C SER A 252 -5.21 -11.39 3.46
N ALA A 253 -5.34 -10.91 2.21
CA ALA A 253 -5.27 -11.77 1.03
C ALA A 253 -3.88 -12.42 0.87
N GLU A 254 -2.80 -11.68 1.10
CA GLU A 254 -1.44 -12.24 1.05
C GLU A 254 -1.22 -13.29 2.15
N GLY A 255 -1.69 -13.00 3.36
CA GLY A 255 -1.69 -13.92 4.50
C GLY A 255 -2.44 -15.22 4.21
N ALA A 256 -3.71 -15.10 3.80
CA ALA A 256 -4.59 -16.24 3.52
C ALA A 256 -4.06 -17.15 2.40
N LEU A 257 -3.47 -16.55 1.36
CA LEU A 257 -2.98 -17.27 0.18
C LEU A 257 -1.53 -17.72 0.29
N GLY A 258 -0.86 -17.47 1.43
CA GLY A 258 0.52 -17.89 1.68
C GLY A 258 1.50 -17.33 0.67
N PHE A 259 1.41 -16.03 0.37
CA PHE A 259 2.41 -15.39 -0.50
C PHE A 259 3.77 -15.35 0.20
N PRO A 260 4.88 -15.20 -0.54
CA PRO A 260 6.20 -15.09 0.09
C PRO A 260 6.31 -13.97 1.13
N SER A 261 5.54 -12.88 0.96
CA SER A 261 5.44 -11.79 1.94
C SER A 261 4.74 -12.18 3.24
N ALA A 262 4.00 -13.28 3.26
CA ALA A 262 3.26 -13.78 4.42
C ALA A 262 4.02 -14.86 5.22
N SER A 263 5.25 -15.16 4.85
CA SER A 263 6.10 -16.12 5.55
C SER A 263 7.34 -15.44 6.11
N VAL A 264 7.72 -15.82 7.33
CA VAL A 264 8.98 -15.43 7.96
C VAL A 264 9.78 -16.71 8.18
N GLU A 265 10.61 -17.08 7.19
CA GLU A 265 11.33 -18.36 7.20
C GLU A 265 12.83 -18.17 7.48
N GLY A 266 13.27 -18.71 8.61
CA GLY A 266 14.68 -18.65 9.00
C GLY A 266 15.13 -17.27 9.48
N ARG A 267 16.44 -17.16 9.73
CA ARG A 267 17.03 -16.04 10.48
C ARG A 267 16.98 -14.71 9.73
N GLU A 268 17.17 -14.73 8.41
CA GLU A 268 17.24 -13.51 7.58
C GLU A 268 15.87 -12.84 7.43
N ASP A 269 14.83 -13.64 7.15
CA ASP A 269 13.45 -13.14 7.10
C ASP A 269 13.02 -12.64 8.47
N ALA A 270 13.35 -13.39 9.54
CA ALA A 270 13.12 -12.98 10.92
C ALA A 270 13.75 -11.62 11.23
N LEU A 271 15.01 -11.42 10.83
CA LEU A 271 15.73 -10.16 11.02
C LEU A 271 15.08 -9.02 10.24
N THR A 272 14.66 -9.27 9.00
CA THR A 272 13.98 -8.28 8.16
C THR A 272 12.64 -7.87 8.76
N TYR A 273 11.84 -8.84 9.19
CA TYR A 273 10.57 -8.59 9.87
C TYR A 273 10.79 -7.78 11.15
N ALA A 274 11.76 -8.20 11.97
CA ALA A 274 12.07 -7.53 13.23
C ALA A 274 12.51 -6.09 13.03
N ARG A 275 13.39 -5.85 12.04
CA ARG A 275 13.84 -4.51 11.66
C ARG A 275 12.66 -3.63 11.24
N ASN A 276 11.74 -4.14 10.40
CA ASN A 276 10.57 -3.37 9.96
C ASN A 276 9.65 -2.99 11.13
N VAL A 277 9.42 -3.90 12.08
CA VAL A 277 8.65 -3.60 13.30
C VAL A 277 9.36 -2.51 14.14
N GLU A 278 10.68 -2.60 14.28
CA GLU A 278 11.46 -1.62 15.03
C GLU A 278 11.53 -0.26 14.33
N GLU A 279 11.56 -0.21 12.99
CA GLU A 279 11.46 1.04 12.23
C GLU A 279 10.11 1.73 12.47
N VAL A 280 9.00 0.99 12.50
CA VAL A 280 7.68 1.56 12.88
C VAL A 280 7.75 2.19 14.27
N LYS A 281 8.33 1.50 15.26
CA LYS A 281 8.52 2.07 16.62
C LYS A 281 9.41 3.31 16.59
N GLY A 282 10.48 3.29 15.81
CA GLY A 282 11.39 4.42 15.62
C GLY A 282 10.68 5.67 15.09
N HIS A 283 9.93 5.56 14.01
CA HIS A 283 9.12 6.66 13.46
C HIS A 283 8.14 7.22 14.48
N LEU A 284 7.45 6.35 15.24
CA LEU A 284 6.51 6.77 16.27
C LEU A 284 7.20 7.48 17.45
N LEU A 285 8.42 7.08 17.82
CA LEU A 285 9.22 7.82 18.82
C LEU A 285 9.62 9.21 18.33
N SER A 286 9.94 9.36 17.05
CA SER A 286 10.21 10.67 16.44
C SER A 286 8.95 11.53 16.43
N ALA A 287 7.80 10.96 16.06
CA ALA A 287 6.51 11.64 16.12
C ALA A 287 6.19 12.13 17.54
N SER A 288 6.36 11.27 18.55
CA SER A 288 6.18 11.63 19.97
C SER A 288 7.11 12.79 20.37
N LYS A 289 8.39 12.74 19.98
CA LYS A 289 9.33 13.79 20.34
C LYS A 289 8.97 15.13 19.70
N LEU A 290 8.56 15.13 18.43
CA LEU A 290 8.14 16.33 17.73
C LEU A 290 6.85 16.92 18.30
N LYS A 291 5.92 16.06 18.73
CA LYS A 291 4.74 16.48 19.49
C LYS A 291 5.12 17.21 20.78
N GLN A 292 6.08 16.67 21.55
CA GLN A 292 6.58 17.32 22.78
C GLN A 292 7.25 18.67 22.51
N LEU A 293 7.86 18.84 21.33
CA LEU A 293 8.46 20.09 20.88
C LEU A 293 7.43 21.08 20.31
N GLY A 294 6.17 20.68 20.18
CA GLY A 294 5.10 21.49 19.58
C GLY A 294 5.10 21.49 18.06
N ASP A 295 5.92 20.68 17.41
CA ASP A 295 5.94 20.52 15.95
C ASP A 295 4.90 19.49 15.50
N SER A 296 3.68 19.99 15.28
CA SER A 296 2.57 19.14 14.83
C SER A 296 2.73 18.64 13.39
N SER A 297 3.46 19.38 12.54
CA SER A 297 3.68 18.98 11.15
C SER A 297 4.70 17.84 11.08
N GLY A 298 5.82 17.99 11.79
CA GLY A 298 6.81 16.93 11.93
C GLY A 298 6.21 15.68 12.58
N MET A 299 5.45 15.85 13.67
CA MET A 299 4.73 14.73 14.29
C MET A 299 3.89 13.95 13.28
N ALA A 300 3.05 14.65 12.52
CA ALA A 300 2.16 14.02 11.55
C ALA A 300 2.93 13.37 10.39
N PHE A 301 4.05 13.96 9.96
CA PHE A 301 4.94 13.37 8.95
C PHE A 301 5.44 11.98 9.40
N HIS A 302 6.06 11.89 10.58
CA HIS A 302 6.61 10.63 11.08
C HIS A 302 5.53 9.60 11.43
N ALA A 303 4.40 10.04 11.99
CA ALA A 303 3.29 9.13 12.28
C ALA A 303 2.70 8.49 11.00
N ARG A 304 2.80 9.16 9.84
CA ARG A 304 2.35 8.62 8.54
C ARG A 304 3.23 7.50 8.00
N HIS A 305 4.47 7.37 8.48
CA HIS A 305 5.33 6.25 8.07
C HIS A 305 4.86 4.92 8.62
N ALA A 306 4.21 4.87 9.78
CA ALA A 306 3.71 3.62 10.35
C ALA A 306 2.91 2.78 9.32
N PRO A 307 1.80 3.27 8.72
CA PRO A 307 1.06 2.51 7.72
C PRO A 307 1.80 2.24 6.40
N ASP A 308 2.98 2.83 6.15
CA ASP A 308 3.81 2.50 4.99
C ASP A 308 4.46 1.11 5.15
N TYR A 309 4.67 0.65 6.38
CA TYR A 309 5.16 -0.70 6.71
C TYR A 309 4.06 -1.76 6.79
N ALA A 310 2.79 -1.40 6.56
CA ALA A 310 1.66 -2.33 6.68
C ALA A 310 1.86 -3.60 5.82
N MET A 311 2.40 -3.46 4.60
CA MET A 311 2.60 -4.61 3.71
C MET A 311 3.84 -5.46 4.02
N THR A 312 4.69 -5.04 4.96
CA THR A 312 5.84 -5.83 5.41
C THR A 312 5.61 -6.44 6.80
N VAL A 313 4.75 -5.84 7.61
CA VAL A 313 4.42 -6.31 8.97
C VAL A 313 3.16 -7.19 8.99
N LEU A 314 2.13 -6.82 8.23
CA LEU A 314 0.81 -7.44 8.39
C LEU A 314 0.61 -8.78 7.68
N PRO A 315 1.13 -9.06 6.47
CA PRO A 315 0.86 -10.34 5.81
C PRO A 315 1.30 -11.57 6.64
N PRO A 316 2.51 -11.61 7.25
CA PRO A 316 2.88 -12.71 8.14
C PRO A 316 2.00 -12.80 9.39
N LEU A 317 1.51 -11.64 9.85
CA LEU A 317 0.63 -11.57 10.99
C LEU A 317 -0.77 -12.10 10.64
N TYR A 318 -1.37 -11.74 9.50
CA TYR A 318 -2.62 -12.35 9.04
C TYR A 318 -2.52 -13.86 8.83
N ALA A 319 -1.34 -14.37 8.45
CA ALA A 319 -1.11 -15.81 8.33
C ALA A 319 -1.05 -16.54 9.69
N SER A 320 -0.70 -15.83 10.78
CA SER A 320 -0.50 -16.41 12.12
C SER A 320 -1.59 -16.04 13.12
N ASP A 321 -1.97 -14.77 13.19
CA ASP A 321 -3.02 -14.17 14.02
C ASP A 321 -3.68 -12.96 13.31
N ALA A 322 -4.82 -13.21 12.66
CA ALA A 322 -5.57 -12.17 11.94
C ALA A 322 -6.18 -11.11 12.86
N GLY A 323 -6.54 -11.46 14.10
CA GLY A 323 -7.10 -10.50 15.06
C GLY A 323 -6.05 -9.50 15.52
N LEU A 324 -4.86 -9.98 15.85
CA LEU A 324 -3.71 -9.13 16.17
C LEU A 324 -3.28 -8.27 14.96
N ALA A 325 -3.37 -8.80 13.74
CA ALA A 325 -3.09 -8.02 12.53
C ALA A 325 -4.04 -6.83 12.36
N ASP A 326 -5.32 -7.02 12.67
CA ASP A 326 -6.32 -5.96 12.64
C ASP A 326 -6.05 -4.87 13.68
N ASP A 327 -5.71 -5.27 14.92
CA ASP A 327 -5.37 -4.33 15.99
C ASP A 327 -4.11 -3.52 15.66
N VAL A 328 -3.06 -4.18 15.14
CA VAL A 328 -1.83 -3.51 14.69
C VAL A 328 -2.12 -2.50 13.58
N LEU A 329 -2.89 -2.88 12.56
CA LEU A 329 -3.26 -1.97 11.46
C LEU A 329 -4.01 -0.74 11.99
N ALA A 330 -5.02 -0.93 12.84
CA ALA A 330 -5.82 0.15 13.39
C ALA A 330 -4.98 1.13 14.23
N HIS A 331 -4.01 0.65 15.00
CA HIS A 331 -3.11 1.51 15.77
C HIS A 331 -2.09 2.25 14.88
N MET A 332 -1.63 1.62 13.80
CA MET A 332 -0.74 2.26 12.81
C MET A 332 -1.46 3.39 12.04
N THR A 333 -2.70 3.18 11.59
CA THR A 333 -3.45 4.18 10.82
C THR A 333 -3.97 5.34 11.67
N SER A 334 -4.30 5.08 12.94
CA SER A 334 -4.81 6.11 13.87
C SER A 334 -3.72 6.99 14.52
N ALA A 335 -2.43 6.69 14.31
CA ALA A 335 -1.33 7.39 14.99
C ALA A 335 -1.35 8.92 14.78
N VAL A 336 -1.65 9.38 13.56
CA VAL A 336 -1.75 10.81 13.23
C VAL A 336 -2.93 11.47 13.97
N GLU A 337 -4.09 10.83 13.97
CA GLU A 337 -5.30 11.35 14.63
C GLU A 337 -5.11 11.42 16.15
N ARG A 338 -4.52 10.39 16.76
CA ARG A 338 -4.12 10.39 18.17
C ARG A 338 -3.13 11.52 18.46
N GLY A 339 -2.15 11.71 17.58
CA GLY A 339 -1.18 12.80 17.70
C GLY A 339 -1.80 14.19 17.62
N HIS A 340 -2.91 14.38 16.91
CA HIS A 340 -3.63 15.66 16.87
C HIS A 340 -4.60 15.84 18.05
N SER A 341 -5.25 14.77 18.50
CA SER A 341 -6.29 14.81 19.53
C SER A 341 -5.76 14.78 20.96
N LEU A 342 -4.63 14.11 21.18
CA LEU A 342 -4.01 13.97 22.50
C LEU A 342 -2.99 15.09 22.76
N ASP A 343 -2.72 15.35 24.04
CA ASP A 343 -1.54 16.10 24.46
C ASP A 343 -0.27 15.24 24.31
N ALA A 344 0.90 15.83 24.54
CA ALA A 344 2.18 15.18 24.26
C ALA A 344 2.46 13.95 25.15
N ASP A 345 2.05 14.00 26.42
CA ASP A 345 2.27 12.91 27.37
C ASP A 345 1.30 11.76 27.07
N ALA A 346 0.01 12.05 26.91
CA ALA A 346 -1.00 11.06 26.55
C ALA A 346 -0.73 10.42 25.17
N TYR A 347 -0.23 11.19 24.20
CA TYR A 347 0.19 10.63 22.91
C TYR A 347 1.34 9.64 23.10
N THR A 348 2.37 10.03 23.86
CA THR A 348 3.52 9.16 24.15
C THR A 348 3.07 7.87 24.84
N ASP A 349 2.24 7.98 25.88
CA ASP A 349 1.70 6.84 26.61
C ASP A 349 0.91 5.89 25.69
N SER A 350 0.07 6.44 24.81
CA SER A 350 -0.69 5.64 23.84
C SER A 350 0.19 4.91 22.81
N LEU A 351 1.38 5.43 22.53
CA LEU A 351 2.33 4.75 21.65
C LEU A 351 3.05 3.65 22.42
N THR A 352 3.63 3.99 23.58
CA THR A 352 4.52 3.07 24.32
C THR A 352 3.78 2.00 25.10
N GLY A 353 2.53 2.24 25.52
CA GLY A 353 1.74 1.29 26.33
C GLY A 353 0.56 0.65 25.60
N GLU A 354 0.40 0.91 24.30
CA GLU A 354 -0.64 0.25 23.48
C GLU A 354 -0.04 -0.19 22.14
N THR A 355 0.43 0.75 21.31
CA THR A 355 0.94 0.43 19.97
C THR A 355 2.22 -0.41 20.02
N PHE A 356 3.14 -0.13 20.94
CA PHE A 356 4.39 -0.88 21.03
C PHE A 356 4.18 -2.28 21.55
N ASP A 357 3.25 -2.47 22.50
CA ASP A 357 2.86 -3.78 23.00
C ASP A 357 2.26 -4.64 21.85
N LEU A 358 1.38 -4.08 21.02
CA LEU A 358 0.85 -4.77 19.85
C LEU A 358 1.94 -5.13 18.83
N LEU A 359 2.93 -4.26 18.63
CA LEU A 359 4.06 -4.52 17.75
C LEU A 359 5.03 -5.57 18.34
N ASP A 360 5.17 -5.62 19.66
CA ASP A 360 5.89 -6.68 20.36
C ASP A 360 5.16 -8.02 20.27
N ASP A 361 3.83 -8.03 20.38
CA ASP A 361 3.00 -9.22 20.14
C ASP A 361 3.06 -9.65 18.67
N ALA A 362 3.17 -8.71 17.72
CA ALA A 362 3.36 -9.04 16.30
C ALA A 362 4.69 -9.77 16.06
N MET A 363 5.79 -9.25 16.63
CA MET A 363 7.08 -9.95 16.69
C MET A 363 6.93 -11.33 17.38
N ALA A 364 6.15 -11.30 18.47
CA ALA A 364 5.54 -12.35 19.28
C ALA A 364 4.95 -13.54 18.51
N SER A 365 4.33 -13.23 17.37
CA SER A 365 3.59 -14.17 16.55
C SER A 365 4.38 -14.61 15.31
N ALA A 366 5.03 -13.65 14.63
CA ALA A 366 5.63 -13.90 13.33
C ALA A 366 7.07 -14.45 13.38
N VAL A 367 7.85 -14.13 14.42
CA VAL A 367 9.27 -14.53 14.50
C VAL A 367 9.45 -15.71 15.46
N SER A 368 10.11 -16.78 15.01
CA SER A 368 10.39 -17.98 15.83
C SER A 368 11.16 -17.66 17.12
N ASP A 369 10.76 -18.29 18.23
CA ASP A 369 11.44 -18.22 19.53
C ASP A 369 12.91 -18.67 19.49
N GLU A 370 13.31 -19.43 18.46
CA GLU A 370 14.71 -19.83 18.29
C GLU A 370 15.63 -18.64 18.01
N PHE A 371 15.09 -17.56 17.44
CA PHE A 371 15.83 -16.32 17.16
C PHE A 371 15.57 -15.28 18.23
N ARG A 372 14.31 -15.12 18.63
CA ARG A 372 13.90 -14.09 19.58
C ARG A 372 14.58 -14.26 20.93
N GLY A 373 15.13 -13.17 21.45
CA GLY A 373 15.80 -13.16 22.76
C GLY A 373 17.20 -13.76 22.75
N THR A 374 17.77 -14.13 21.59
CA THR A 374 19.18 -14.49 21.49
C THR A 374 20.04 -13.23 21.35
N THR A 375 21.16 -13.18 22.08
CA THR A 375 22.15 -12.09 22.02
C THR A 375 22.62 -11.85 20.58
N SER A 376 22.83 -12.91 19.80
CA SER A 376 23.29 -12.80 18.41
C SER A 376 22.24 -12.21 17.49
N PHE A 377 20.96 -12.55 17.66
CA PHE A 377 19.89 -11.97 16.84
C PHE A 377 19.68 -10.49 17.17
N SER A 378 19.68 -10.12 18.46
CA SER A 378 19.62 -8.72 18.88
C SER A 378 20.83 -7.91 18.39
N ALA A 379 22.03 -8.47 18.41
CA ALA A 379 23.20 -7.82 17.80
C ALA A 379 23.03 -7.61 16.29
N ALA A 380 22.50 -8.60 15.56
CA ALA A 380 22.21 -8.45 14.14
C ALA A 380 21.13 -7.38 13.86
N LEU A 381 20.10 -7.29 14.71
CA LEU A 381 19.06 -6.28 14.63
C LEU A 381 19.59 -4.86 14.91
N ILE A 382 20.48 -4.71 15.88
CA ILE A 382 21.19 -3.44 16.14
C ILE A 382 21.95 -2.99 14.89
N LEU A 383 22.69 -3.89 14.25
CA LEU A 383 23.45 -3.55 13.03
C LEU A 383 22.54 -3.21 11.85
N ALA A 384 21.43 -3.95 11.68
CA ALA A 384 20.44 -3.64 10.65
C ALA A 384 19.82 -2.25 10.84
N LEU A 385 19.53 -1.85 12.08
CA LEU A 385 19.03 -0.51 12.39
C LEU A 385 20.12 0.56 12.27
N ALA A 386 21.38 0.25 12.61
CA ALA A 386 22.50 1.18 12.46
C ALA A 386 22.75 1.53 10.98
N GLY A 387 22.64 0.56 10.07
CA GLY A 387 22.66 0.83 8.63
C GLY A 387 21.52 1.75 8.18
N ARG A 388 20.30 1.58 8.72
CA ARG A 388 19.18 2.50 8.43
C ARG A 388 19.43 3.92 8.99
N ILE A 389 20.05 4.05 10.16
CA ILE A 389 20.48 5.35 10.71
C ILE A 389 21.44 6.03 9.74
N GLU A 390 22.43 5.30 9.21
CA GLU A 390 23.38 5.84 8.22
C GLU A 390 22.69 6.31 6.95
N GLU A 391 21.79 5.49 6.40
CA GLU A 391 21.05 5.82 5.18
C GLU A 391 20.17 7.07 5.33
N GLU A 392 19.34 7.13 6.37
CA GLU A 392 18.46 8.28 6.61
C GLU A 392 19.26 9.55 6.94
N TYR A 393 20.31 9.42 7.76
CA TYR A 393 21.14 10.57 8.13
C TYR A 393 21.92 11.12 6.94
N SER A 394 22.48 10.26 6.10
CA SER A 394 23.25 10.68 4.92
C SER A 394 22.36 11.34 3.87
N ALA A 395 21.10 10.92 3.76
CA ALA A 395 20.10 11.62 2.95
C ALA A 395 19.78 13.01 3.55
N ALA A 396 19.69 13.10 4.87
CA ALA A 396 19.37 14.35 5.58
C ALA A 396 20.51 15.37 5.62
N VAL A 397 21.76 14.92 5.65
CA VAL A 397 22.97 15.73 5.83
C VAL A 397 23.96 15.41 4.68
N PRO A 398 23.63 15.74 3.42
CA PRO A 398 24.37 15.27 2.25
C PRO A 398 25.77 15.90 2.12
N GLU A 399 25.94 17.17 2.52
CA GLU A 399 27.25 17.86 2.53
C GLU A 399 27.31 18.96 3.62
N GLY A 400 28.24 18.83 4.58
CA GLY A 400 28.42 19.80 5.68
C GLY A 400 27.55 19.52 6.91
N GLU A 401 27.59 20.41 7.92
CA GLU A 401 26.87 20.26 9.20
C GLU A 401 25.44 20.85 9.16
N THR A 402 24.74 20.71 8.02
CA THR A 402 23.39 21.28 7.82
C THR A 402 22.38 20.18 7.52
N VAL A 403 21.22 20.26 8.17
CA VAL A 403 20.10 19.36 7.91
C VAL A 403 19.27 19.90 6.75
N ASP A 404 19.35 19.23 5.60
CA ASP A 404 18.61 19.55 4.39
C ASP A 404 17.25 18.85 4.36
N LEU A 405 17.19 17.60 4.81
CA LEU A 405 15.95 16.83 4.92
C LEU A 405 15.62 16.56 6.40
N TYR A 406 14.75 17.41 6.94
CA TYR A 406 14.44 17.41 8.37
C TYR A 406 13.73 16.14 8.84
N GLY A 407 12.93 15.50 7.98
CA GLY A 407 12.24 14.25 8.32
C GLY A 407 13.25 13.11 8.53
N GLU A 408 14.06 12.84 7.55
CA GLU A 408 15.06 11.77 7.50
C GLU A 408 16.05 11.89 8.68
N TYR A 409 16.42 13.13 9.06
CA TYR A 409 17.19 13.37 10.28
C TYR A 409 16.49 12.90 11.56
N TRP A 410 15.18 13.14 11.68
CA TRP A 410 14.38 12.67 12.81
C TRP A 410 14.15 11.17 12.78
N ASP A 411 14.04 10.55 11.62
CA ASP A 411 13.94 9.08 11.51
C ASP A 411 15.20 8.41 12.06
N ALA A 412 16.39 8.89 11.67
CA ALA A 412 17.67 8.43 12.22
C ALA A 412 17.71 8.52 13.76
N ARG A 413 17.20 9.60 14.34
CA ARG A 413 17.10 9.77 15.81
C ARG A 413 16.10 8.81 16.46
N GLY A 414 15.01 8.49 15.78
CA GLY A 414 14.03 7.49 16.22
C GLY A 414 14.64 6.09 16.24
N PHE A 415 15.35 5.72 15.18
CA PHE A 415 16.03 4.43 15.06
C PHE A 415 17.17 4.28 16.09
N LEU A 416 17.92 5.35 16.38
CA LEU A 416 18.94 5.31 17.45
C LEU A 416 18.35 4.88 18.80
N ARG A 417 17.16 5.38 19.17
CA ARG A 417 16.51 4.97 20.43
C ARG A 417 16.16 3.49 20.46
N ARG A 418 15.83 2.91 19.31
CA ARG A 418 15.57 1.47 19.19
C ARG A 418 16.86 0.67 19.30
N VAL A 419 17.94 1.12 18.66
CA VAL A 419 19.29 0.57 18.84
C VAL A 419 19.70 0.57 20.32
N GLU A 420 19.53 1.69 21.02
CA GLU A 420 19.87 1.82 22.45
C GLU A 420 19.05 0.85 23.32
N THR A 421 17.76 0.67 23.00
CA THR A 421 16.88 -0.27 23.71
C THR A 421 17.39 -1.70 23.56
N HIS A 422 17.71 -2.12 22.33
CA HIS A 422 18.22 -3.47 22.06
C HIS A 422 19.62 -3.69 22.64
N TYR A 423 20.50 -2.68 22.60
CA TYR A 423 21.82 -2.75 23.21
C TYR A 423 21.73 -2.94 24.73
N ALA A 424 20.89 -2.16 25.40
CA ALA A 424 20.69 -2.28 26.85
C ALA A 424 20.18 -3.67 27.27
N ALA A 425 19.42 -4.34 26.40
CA ALA A 425 18.92 -5.69 26.66
C ALA A 425 20.02 -6.77 26.59
N ILE A 426 21.07 -6.55 25.80
CA ILE A 426 22.14 -7.54 25.60
C ILE A 426 23.47 -7.16 26.25
N GLU A 427 23.61 -5.94 26.77
CA GLU A 427 24.86 -5.38 27.29
C GLU A 427 25.55 -6.31 28.31
N SER A 428 24.77 -6.91 29.21
CA SER A 428 25.29 -7.82 30.24
C SER A 428 25.87 -9.12 29.70
N ASP A 429 25.44 -9.53 28.50
CA ASP A 429 25.80 -10.80 27.87
C ASP A 429 27.09 -10.67 27.04
N LEU A 430 27.45 -9.44 26.67
CA LEU A 430 28.68 -9.13 25.96
C LEU A 430 29.89 -9.27 26.88
N ASP A 431 31.04 -9.69 26.33
CA ASP A 431 32.29 -9.57 27.07
C ASP A 431 32.69 -8.09 27.24
N ALA A 432 33.61 -7.83 28.15
CA ALA A 432 33.97 -6.46 28.52
C ALA A 432 34.54 -5.65 27.34
N GLU A 433 35.30 -6.29 26.45
CA GLU A 433 35.92 -5.59 25.31
C GLU A 433 34.86 -5.20 24.28
N THR A 434 33.98 -6.13 23.90
CA THR A 434 32.87 -5.83 22.99
C THR A 434 31.89 -4.82 23.58
N ARG A 435 31.58 -4.92 24.88
CA ARG A 435 30.72 -3.96 25.58
C ARG A 435 31.31 -2.55 25.55
N ASP A 436 32.58 -2.40 25.93
CA ASP A 436 33.23 -1.08 25.97
C ASP A 436 33.30 -0.47 24.55
N ALA A 437 33.61 -1.27 23.53
CA ALA A 437 33.68 -0.83 22.14
C ALA A 437 32.30 -0.40 21.60
N ALA A 438 31.28 -1.26 21.75
CA ALA A 438 29.94 -0.96 21.26
C ALA A 438 29.31 0.22 22.02
N GLY A 439 29.47 0.28 23.34
CA GLY A 439 29.00 1.40 24.16
C GLY A 439 29.65 2.72 23.74
N SER A 440 30.97 2.73 23.50
CA SER A 440 31.67 3.92 23.02
C SER A 440 31.20 4.35 21.62
N ALA A 441 30.96 3.42 20.71
CA ALA A 441 30.46 3.73 19.37
C ALA A 441 29.04 4.33 19.43
N LEU A 442 28.16 3.78 20.28
CA LEU A 442 26.80 4.32 20.48
C LEU A 442 26.81 5.74 21.09
N ASP A 443 27.69 6.01 22.05
CA ASP A 443 27.83 7.35 22.62
C ASP A 443 28.32 8.37 21.59
N THR A 444 29.26 7.98 20.72
CA THR A 444 29.70 8.82 19.59
C THR A 444 28.57 8.99 18.57
N LEU A 445 27.81 7.94 18.26
CA LEU A 445 26.71 8.01 17.28
C LEU A 445 25.63 8.99 17.75
N ARG A 446 25.27 8.91 19.04
CA ARG A 446 24.37 9.87 19.69
C ARG A 446 24.91 11.30 19.60
N THR A 447 26.20 11.48 19.90
CA THR A 447 26.86 12.78 19.82
C THR A 447 26.78 13.34 18.41
N ASN A 448 27.13 12.55 17.39
CA ASN A 448 27.09 12.97 15.99
C ASN A 448 25.69 13.43 15.56
N LEU A 449 24.65 12.68 15.94
CA LEU A 449 23.26 13.05 15.67
C LEU A 449 22.88 14.35 16.41
N ASP A 450 23.28 14.52 17.67
CA ASP A 450 22.96 15.71 18.47
C ASP A 450 23.71 16.98 18.02
N THR A 451 24.94 16.84 17.52
CA THR A 451 25.76 17.97 17.05
C THR A 451 25.63 18.23 15.55
N VAL A 452 24.88 17.40 14.82
CA VAL A 452 24.75 17.46 13.36
C VAL A 452 26.13 17.38 12.69
N SER A 453 26.87 16.32 13.02
CA SER A 453 28.16 16.01 12.38
C SER A 453 28.00 15.66 10.89
N THR A 454 29.10 15.55 10.17
CA THR A 454 29.06 15.15 8.75
C THR A 454 28.60 13.70 8.58
N ALA A 455 28.04 13.37 7.41
CA ALA A 455 27.68 11.99 7.07
C ALA A 455 28.87 11.02 7.17
N ASP A 456 30.08 11.46 6.78
CA ASP A 456 31.31 10.67 6.90
C ASP A 456 31.65 10.32 8.36
N GLU A 457 31.49 11.27 9.28
CA GLU A 457 31.75 11.04 10.72
C GLU A 457 30.72 10.07 11.31
N LEU A 458 29.45 10.18 10.91
CA LEU A 458 28.41 9.24 11.32
C LEU A 458 28.65 7.84 10.74
N SER A 459 28.96 7.73 9.45
CA SER A 459 29.30 6.48 8.76
C SER A 459 30.50 5.77 9.42
N SER A 460 31.55 6.53 9.76
CA SER A 460 32.69 5.98 10.51
C SER A 460 32.28 5.40 11.86
N THR A 461 31.31 6.02 12.53
CA THR A 461 30.83 5.55 13.84
C THR A 461 29.94 4.32 13.72
N VAL A 462 29.12 4.24 12.67
CA VAL A 462 28.36 3.03 12.32
C VAL A 462 29.31 1.87 12.02
N SER A 463 30.39 2.12 11.27
CA SER A 463 31.45 1.13 11.01
C SER A 463 32.13 0.62 12.30
N ASP A 464 32.36 1.50 13.28
CA ASP A 464 32.93 1.11 14.58
C ASP A 464 31.95 0.21 15.37
N LEU A 465 30.66 0.53 15.33
CA LEU A 465 29.61 -0.29 15.95
C LEU A 465 29.50 -1.67 15.26
N GLU A 466 29.55 -1.70 13.93
CA GLU A 466 29.60 -2.92 13.13
C GLU A 466 30.81 -3.79 13.49
N ALA A 467 31.99 -3.19 13.60
CA ALA A 467 33.20 -3.91 13.98
C ALA A 467 33.08 -4.54 15.37
N ALA A 468 32.44 -3.86 16.32
CA ALA A 468 32.22 -4.36 17.67
C ALA A 468 31.21 -5.52 17.73
N LEU A 469 30.07 -5.41 17.03
CA LEU A 469 28.96 -6.35 17.18
C LEU A 469 28.89 -7.45 16.13
N SER A 470 29.55 -7.33 14.97
CA SER A 470 29.55 -8.37 13.92
C SER A 470 29.99 -9.76 14.42
N PRO A 471 31.02 -9.89 15.29
CA PRO A 471 31.39 -11.19 15.85
C PRO A 471 30.29 -11.84 16.69
N VAL A 472 29.47 -11.02 17.37
CA VAL A 472 28.33 -11.47 18.18
C VAL A 472 27.15 -11.83 17.27
N ALA A 473 26.86 -11.00 16.26
CA ALA A 473 25.77 -11.17 15.32
C ALA A 473 25.86 -12.47 14.49
N GLY A 474 27.09 -12.89 14.18
CA GLY A 474 27.37 -14.13 13.45
C GLY A 474 27.34 -15.41 14.30
N GLY A 475 27.13 -15.31 15.62
CA GLY A 475 26.98 -16.47 16.50
C GLY A 475 25.66 -17.20 16.27
N ASN A 476 25.73 -18.52 16.02
CA ASN A 476 24.55 -19.40 16.02
C ASN A 476 24.07 -19.66 17.45
#